data_AF-A0AAE2TLB7-F1
#
_entry.id   AF-A0AAE2TLB7-F1
#
_cell.length_a   1.000
_cell.length_b   1.000
_cell.length_c   1.000
_cell.angle_alpha   90.00
_cell.angle_beta   90.00
_cell.angle_gamma   90.00
#
_symmetry.space_group_name_H-M   'P 1'
#
loop_
_entity.id
_entity.type
_entity.pdbx_description
1 polymer ?
#
loop_
_entity_poly.entity_id
_entity_poly.type
_entity_poly.pdbx_seq_one_letter_code
_entity_poly.pdbx_strand_id
1 'polypeptide(L)'
;MAHVLMIGFPGEGHINPSLGVVKELKAKGEHVVYYGVKEYENKIASSGAEFREYEDFRKDEFGKNATGDEQRDATEFLLLMIETSKKAALRILEDVKDESYDYIIYDHHFLAGRLVRNMLKLPAYSLCTTFAMNEAFIKEVFSNINLVSEESSHYPAYTEAVSQLNEEFSTDINTPYDIFSNDGRKTIVFTSRAFQPKEEEFGDSYLFVGPSITDREASHDFPFEQLEGENVLFISMGTIFNNQKELFNKCLKAARSFNGKAVMSIGKHLDPAELDEIPENVIVKPYVPQLEILKRADLFITHGGMNSTSEGLYYKTPMIVIPMGADQFAVGSQVEKTGAGKMFKKENVTVELLTEAIKELSENPEYQKKADEIGESLKAAGGAQRAAELILEDVKTAVTRVL
;
A
#
# COMPACT_ATOMS: atom_id res chain seq x y z
N MET A 1 6.43 -4.60 28.87
CA MET A 1 5.92 -5.69 28.04
C MET A 1 4.42 -5.58 28.10
N ALA A 2 3.87 -4.98 27.07
CA ALA A 2 2.45 -4.83 26.86
C ALA A 2 1.97 -5.94 25.91
N HIS A 3 0.67 -6.19 25.94
CA HIS A 3 -0.02 -7.10 25.08
C HIS A 3 -0.78 -6.31 24.00
N VAL A 4 -0.43 -6.53 22.74
CA VAL A 4 -0.85 -5.71 21.61
C VAL A 4 -1.77 -6.52 20.71
N LEU A 5 -2.97 -6.00 20.46
CA LEU A 5 -3.88 -6.53 19.46
C LEU A 5 -3.61 -5.84 18.13
N MET A 6 -3.36 -6.59 17.06
CA MET A 6 -3.12 -6.06 15.74
C MET A 6 -4.10 -6.62 14.70
N ILE A 7 -4.70 -5.76 13.88
CA ILE A 7 -5.69 -6.15 12.87
C ILE A 7 -5.28 -5.58 11.50
N GLY A 8 -4.90 -6.46 10.57
CA GLY A 8 -4.47 -6.05 9.23
C GLY A 8 -5.58 -6.18 8.20
N PHE A 9 -5.60 -5.31 7.19
CA PHE A 9 -6.40 -5.50 5.98
C PHE A 9 -5.79 -6.63 5.13
N PRO A 10 -6.58 -7.48 4.43
CA PRO A 10 -6.05 -8.64 3.71
C PRO A 10 -5.43 -8.29 2.35
N GLY A 11 -4.63 -7.21 2.28
CA GLY A 11 -3.91 -6.79 1.08
C GLY A 11 -2.40 -6.86 1.26
N GLU A 12 -1.68 -7.40 0.28
CA GLU A 12 -0.21 -7.46 0.27
C GLU A 12 0.41 -6.06 0.52
N GLY A 13 -0.21 -5.02 -0.04
CA GLY A 13 0.17 -3.62 0.15
C GLY A 13 0.06 -3.12 1.59
N HIS A 14 -0.86 -3.69 2.36
CA HIS A 14 -1.18 -3.35 3.75
C HIS A 14 -0.37 -4.17 4.74
N ILE A 15 -0.18 -5.46 4.44
CA ILE A 15 0.60 -6.39 5.27
C ILE A 15 2.09 -6.02 5.23
N ASN A 16 2.67 -5.77 4.05
CA ASN A 16 4.13 -5.61 3.96
C ASN A 16 4.70 -4.50 4.85
N PRO A 17 4.13 -3.28 4.89
CA PRO A 17 4.67 -2.23 5.75
C PRO A 17 4.51 -2.52 7.24
N SER A 18 3.43 -3.21 7.61
CA SER A 18 3.08 -3.49 9.00
C SER A 18 4.05 -4.47 9.67
N LEU A 19 4.59 -5.44 8.92
CA LEU A 19 5.50 -6.47 9.44
C LEU A 19 6.79 -5.89 10.03
N GLY A 20 7.30 -4.80 9.44
CA GLY A 20 8.46 -4.10 10.00
C GLY A 20 8.16 -3.55 11.39
N VAL A 21 6.99 -2.92 11.56
CA VAL A 21 6.56 -2.38 12.86
C VAL A 21 6.42 -3.49 13.90
N VAL A 22 5.86 -4.64 13.51
CA VAL A 22 5.73 -5.80 14.41
C VAL A 22 7.10 -6.30 14.87
N LYS A 23 8.06 -6.46 13.95
CA LYS A 23 9.43 -6.88 14.30
C LYS A 23 10.07 -5.94 15.32
N GLU A 24 9.91 -4.64 15.14
CA GLU A 24 10.43 -3.62 16.05
C GLU A 24 9.74 -3.67 17.43
N LEU A 25 8.41 -3.76 17.47
CA LEU A 25 7.66 -3.91 18.74
C LEU A 25 8.08 -5.18 19.49
N LYS A 26 8.20 -6.31 18.78
CA LYS A 26 8.70 -7.57 19.34
C LYS A 26 10.12 -7.43 19.88
N ALA A 27 11.01 -6.75 19.16
CA ALA A 27 12.38 -6.50 19.61
C ALA A 27 12.44 -5.61 20.87
N LYS A 28 11.45 -4.74 21.08
CA LYS A 28 11.28 -3.95 22.31
C LYS A 28 10.55 -4.71 23.44
N GLY A 29 10.22 -5.98 23.21
CA GLY A 29 9.64 -6.87 24.21
C GLY A 29 8.11 -6.82 24.31
N GLU A 30 7.41 -6.31 23.28
CA GLU A 30 5.95 -6.39 23.21
C GLU A 30 5.49 -7.80 22.80
N HIS A 31 4.32 -8.22 23.30
CA HIS A 31 3.63 -9.41 22.79
C HIS A 31 2.58 -8.97 21.77
N VAL A 32 2.66 -9.45 20.52
CA VAL A 32 1.75 -9.01 19.44
C VAL A 32 0.93 -10.19 18.96
N VAL A 33 -0.39 -10.08 19.09
CA VAL A 33 -1.38 -10.96 18.46
C VAL A 33 -1.88 -10.27 17.20
N TYR A 34 -1.62 -10.86 16.04
CA TYR A 34 -1.90 -10.27 14.74
C TYR A 34 -2.95 -11.09 13.98
N TYR A 35 -4.14 -10.51 13.88
CA TYR A 35 -5.23 -10.93 13.02
C TYR A 35 -5.01 -10.59 11.54
N GLY A 36 -5.03 -11.63 10.69
CA GLY A 36 -4.95 -11.53 9.23
C GLY A 36 -5.65 -12.72 8.57
N VAL A 37 -5.61 -12.78 7.24
CA VAL A 37 -6.11 -13.95 6.49
C VAL A 37 -5.03 -15.03 6.36
N LYS A 38 -5.45 -16.30 6.21
CA LYS A 38 -4.56 -17.47 6.17
C LYS A 38 -3.41 -17.35 5.15
N GLU A 39 -3.65 -16.69 4.02
CA GLU A 39 -2.63 -16.47 2.99
C GLU A 39 -1.35 -15.81 3.54
N TYR A 40 -1.48 -14.93 4.54
CA TYR A 40 -0.34 -14.19 5.10
C TYR A 40 0.19 -14.78 6.41
N GLU A 41 -0.31 -15.94 6.86
CA GLU A 41 0.09 -16.57 8.13
C GLU A 41 1.61 -16.68 8.27
N ASN A 42 2.29 -17.28 7.29
CA ASN A 42 3.74 -17.47 7.34
C ASN A 42 4.49 -16.12 7.41
N LYS A 43 3.99 -15.12 6.69
CA LYS A 43 4.58 -13.78 6.65
C LYS A 43 4.44 -13.08 8.00
N ILE A 44 3.24 -13.11 8.56
CA ILE A 44 2.93 -12.54 9.87
C ILE A 44 3.73 -13.27 10.97
N ALA A 45 3.71 -14.60 10.99
CA ALA A 45 4.45 -15.40 11.97
C ALA A 45 5.97 -15.14 11.89
N SER A 46 6.54 -14.94 10.69
CA SER A 46 7.96 -14.61 10.52
C SER A 46 8.38 -13.24 11.11
N SER A 47 7.41 -12.37 11.43
CA SER A 47 7.67 -11.12 12.17
C SER A 47 7.78 -11.33 13.68
N GLY A 48 7.46 -12.53 14.17
CA GLY A 48 7.44 -12.89 15.60
C GLY A 48 6.10 -12.64 16.30
N ALA A 49 5.07 -12.21 15.57
CA ALA A 49 3.70 -12.13 16.09
C ALA A 49 3.04 -13.52 16.19
N GLU A 50 2.12 -13.64 17.14
CA GLU A 50 1.14 -14.72 17.15
C GLU A 50 0.09 -14.45 16.07
N PHE A 51 0.03 -15.30 15.05
CA PHE A 51 -0.98 -15.18 13.99
C PHE A 51 -2.33 -15.71 14.46
N ARG A 52 -3.40 -14.95 14.18
CA ARG A 52 -4.78 -15.42 14.28
C ARG A 52 -5.54 -15.10 13.00
N GLU A 53 -6.48 -15.96 12.66
CA GLU A 53 -7.21 -15.87 11.40
C GLU A 53 -8.57 -15.19 11.60
N TYR A 54 -8.92 -14.28 10.68
CA TYR A 54 -10.30 -13.97 10.36
C TYR A 54 -10.61 -14.42 8.92
N GLU A 55 -11.90 -14.55 8.60
CA GLU A 55 -12.35 -15.06 7.32
C GLU A 55 -11.91 -14.19 6.13
N ASP A 56 -11.34 -14.83 5.10
CA ASP A 56 -10.91 -14.15 3.89
C ASP A 56 -12.08 -13.82 2.97
N PHE A 57 -12.61 -12.61 3.13
CA PHE A 57 -13.73 -12.10 2.35
C PHE A 57 -13.38 -11.74 0.89
N ARG A 58 -12.10 -11.77 0.49
CA ARG A 58 -11.70 -11.31 -0.86
C ARG A 58 -12.23 -12.20 -1.97
N LYS A 59 -12.25 -13.52 -1.76
CA LYS A 59 -12.64 -14.48 -2.81
C LYS A 59 -14.13 -14.49 -3.07
N ASP A 60 -14.92 -14.38 -2.02
CA ASP A 60 -16.37 -14.50 -2.08
C ASP A 60 -17.01 -13.17 -2.50
N GLU A 61 -16.40 -12.05 -2.14
CA GLU A 61 -17.05 -10.75 -2.24
C GLU A 61 -16.34 -9.75 -3.18
N PHE A 62 -15.00 -9.83 -3.28
CA PHE A 62 -14.23 -9.01 -4.23
C PHE A 62 -14.07 -9.70 -5.60
N GLY A 63 -14.56 -10.94 -5.75
CA GLY A 63 -14.61 -11.69 -7.01
C GLY A 63 -13.24 -12.16 -7.53
N LYS A 64 -13.24 -12.95 -8.61
CA LYS A 64 -12.01 -13.46 -9.26
C LYS A 64 -11.20 -12.37 -9.96
N ASN A 65 -11.81 -11.22 -10.25
CA ASN A 65 -11.18 -10.11 -10.95
C ASN A 65 -11.02 -8.93 -10.00
N ALA A 66 -9.96 -8.98 -9.18
CA ALA A 66 -9.36 -7.77 -8.60
C ALA A 66 -8.72 -6.85 -9.68
N THR A 67 -9.05 -7.06 -10.96
CA THR A 67 -8.47 -6.42 -12.15
C THR A 67 -9.12 -5.09 -12.50
N GLY A 68 -10.20 -4.69 -11.82
CA GLY A 68 -10.85 -3.39 -12.02
C GLY A 68 -11.63 -3.28 -13.33
N ASP A 69 -11.88 -4.39 -14.02
CA ASP A 69 -12.61 -4.43 -15.30
C ASP A 69 -14.13 -4.52 -15.15
N GLU A 70 -14.66 -4.66 -13.93
CA GLU A 70 -16.10 -4.66 -13.66
C GLU A 70 -16.55 -3.27 -13.22
N GLN A 71 -17.52 -2.68 -13.93
CA GLN A 71 -18.29 -1.55 -13.41
C GLN A 71 -19.16 -2.05 -12.25
N ARG A 72 -18.61 -2.08 -11.04
CA ARG A 72 -19.38 -2.33 -9.82
C ARG A 72 -20.02 -1.06 -9.33
N ASP A 73 -21.22 -1.18 -8.78
CA ASP A 73 -21.87 -0.11 -8.06
C ASP A 73 -21.01 0.25 -6.84
N ALA A 74 -20.60 1.51 -6.72
CA ALA A 74 -19.75 1.95 -5.61
C ALA A 74 -20.48 1.85 -4.26
N THR A 75 -21.82 1.97 -4.25
CA THR A 75 -22.65 1.78 -3.06
C THR A 75 -22.62 0.33 -2.59
N GLU A 76 -22.69 -0.62 -3.54
CA GLU A 76 -22.56 -2.05 -3.27
C GLU A 76 -21.19 -2.36 -2.66
N PHE A 77 -20.12 -1.81 -3.24
CA PHE A 77 -18.77 -1.97 -2.73
C PHE A 77 -18.61 -1.47 -1.28
N LEU A 78 -19.21 -0.32 -0.95
CA LEU A 78 -19.18 0.21 0.41
C LEU A 78 -19.99 -0.61 1.40
N LEU A 79 -21.19 -1.04 1.01
CA LEU A 79 -22.00 -1.95 1.82
C LEU A 79 -21.21 -3.22 2.13
N LEU A 80 -20.53 -3.78 1.12
CA LEU A 80 -19.71 -4.95 1.29
C LEU A 80 -18.55 -4.72 2.27
N MET A 81 -17.85 -3.59 2.15
CA MET A 81 -16.78 -3.22 3.08
C MET A 81 -17.28 -3.12 4.52
N ILE A 82 -18.50 -2.59 4.73
CA ILE A 82 -19.16 -2.53 6.04
C ILE A 82 -19.44 -3.92 6.58
N GLU A 83 -20.11 -4.78 5.81
CA GLU A 83 -20.54 -6.11 6.23
C GLU A 83 -19.35 -7.01 6.55
N THR A 84 -18.35 -7.04 5.68
CA THR A 84 -17.12 -7.81 5.88
C THR A 84 -16.32 -7.32 7.09
N SER A 85 -16.24 -6.01 7.30
CA SER A 85 -15.60 -5.43 8.49
C SER A 85 -16.35 -5.77 9.78
N LYS A 86 -17.69 -5.71 9.78
CA LYS A 86 -18.53 -6.10 10.93
C LYS A 86 -18.31 -7.56 11.28
N LYS A 87 -18.33 -8.44 10.28
CA LYS A 87 -18.12 -9.89 10.45
C LYS A 87 -16.74 -10.19 11.05
N ALA A 88 -15.68 -9.58 10.52
CA ALA A 88 -14.33 -9.72 11.07
C ALA A 88 -14.25 -9.20 12.52
N ALA A 89 -14.82 -8.02 12.81
CA ALA A 89 -14.82 -7.44 14.15
C ALA A 89 -15.56 -8.32 15.17
N LEU A 90 -16.75 -8.83 14.86
CA LEU A 90 -17.51 -9.72 15.74
C LEU A 90 -16.74 -11.00 16.05
N ARG A 91 -16.09 -11.59 15.03
CA ARG A 91 -15.26 -12.79 15.22
C ARG A 91 -14.07 -12.51 16.16
N ILE A 92 -13.37 -11.39 15.95
CA ILE A 92 -12.23 -10.99 16.77
C ILE A 92 -12.68 -10.75 18.22
N LEU A 93 -13.77 -10.02 18.43
CA LEU A 93 -14.31 -9.71 19.76
C LEU A 93 -14.69 -10.97 20.54
N GLU A 94 -15.29 -11.97 19.87
CA GLU A 94 -15.60 -13.26 20.49
C GLU A 94 -14.34 -14.02 20.89
N ASP A 95 -13.30 -14.01 20.04
CA ASP A 95 -12.04 -14.72 20.32
C ASP A 95 -11.25 -14.10 21.48
N VAL A 96 -11.30 -12.77 21.63
CA VAL A 96 -10.51 -12.04 22.64
C VAL A 96 -11.29 -11.72 23.92
N LYS A 97 -12.53 -12.21 24.06
CA LYS A 97 -13.44 -11.83 25.17
C LYS A 97 -12.90 -12.11 26.58
N ASP A 98 -12.05 -13.15 26.70
CA ASP A 98 -11.45 -13.59 27.97
C ASP A 98 -9.96 -13.19 28.05
N GLU A 99 -9.50 -12.34 27.14
CA GLU A 99 -8.13 -11.84 27.06
C GLU A 99 -8.08 -10.34 27.40
N SER A 100 -6.88 -9.84 27.71
CA SER A 100 -6.65 -8.41 27.96
C SER A 100 -5.51 -7.92 27.09
N TYR A 101 -5.66 -6.69 26.60
CA TYR A 101 -4.70 -6.01 25.73
C TYR A 101 -4.49 -4.59 26.25
N ASP A 102 -3.29 -4.06 26.09
CA ASP A 102 -2.91 -2.72 26.55
C ASP A 102 -3.20 -1.64 25.50
N TYR A 103 -3.06 -1.99 24.21
CA TYR A 103 -3.39 -1.12 23.09
C TYR A 103 -3.64 -1.92 21.81
N ILE A 104 -4.25 -1.25 20.83
CA ILE A 104 -4.60 -1.85 19.54
C ILE A 104 -3.92 -1.09 18.39
N ILE A 105 -3.38 -1.85 17.44
CA ILE A 105 -2.88 -1.37 16.16
C ILE A 105 -3.77 -1.94 15.06
N TYR A 106 -4.16 -1.14 14.07
CA TYR A 106 -4.92 -1.69 12.94
C TYR A 106 -4.66 -0.94 11.65
N ASP A 107 -5.01 -1.56 10.53
CA ASP A 107 -4.94 -0.92 9.23
C ASP A 107 -5.92 0.25 9.13
N HIS A 108 -5.42 1.41 8.72
CA HIS A 108 -6.21 2.65 8.66
C HIS A 108 -7.43 2.53 7.72
N HIS A 109 -7.35 1.68 6.70
CA HIS A 109 -8.42 1.47 5.71
C HIS A 109 -9.31 0.27 6.03
N PHE A 110 -9.13 -0.36 7.20
CA PHE A 110 -9.97 -1.48 7.63
C PHE A 110 -10.86 -1.11 8.81
N LEU A 111 -12.13 -0.87 8.53
CA LEU A 111 -13.14 -0.46 9.51
C LEU A 111 -13.24 -1.43 10.70
N ALA A 112 -12.96 -2.73 10.50
CA ALA A 112 -12.94 -3.72 11.58
C ALA A 112 -12.08 -3.29 12.78
N GLY A 113 -10.93 -2.65 12.54
CA GLY A 113 -10.07 -2.14 13.61
C GLY A 113 -10.74 -1.06 14.47
N ARG A 114 -11.50 -0.16 13.84
CA ARG A 114 -12.30 0.85 14.53
C ARG A 114 -13.47 0.24 15.32
N LEU A 115 -14.11 -0.80 14.78
CA LEU A 115 -15.19 -1.49 15.50
C LEU A 115 -14.64 -2.17 16.76
N VAL A 116 -13.55 -2.93 16.63
CA VAL A 116 -12.93 -3.65 17.76
C VAL A 116 -12.41 -2.68 18.83
N ARG A 117 -11.69 -1.61 18.45
CA ARG A 117 -11.16 -0.66 19.44
C ARG A 117 -12.26 0.03 20.24
N ASN A 118 -13.40 0.32 19.63
CA ASN A 118 -14.49 1.04 20.30
C ASN A 118 -15.11 0.17 21.39
N MET A 119 -15.27 -1.13 21.10
CA MET A 119 -15.81 -2.10 22.05
C MET A 119 -14.83 -2.40 23.19
N LEU A 120 -13.53 -2.54 22.87
CA LEU A 120 -12.50 -2.82 23.88
C LEU A 120 -12.01 -1.56 24.62
N LYS A 121 -12.32 -0.36 24.14
CA LYS A 121 -11.93 0.95 24.70
C LYS A 121 -10.41 1.09 24.91
N LEU A 122 -9.63 0.58 23.96
CA LEU A 122 -8.17 0.58 24.02
C LEU A 122 -7.56 1.83 23.35
N PRO A 123 -6.40 2.32 23.83
CA PRO A 123 -5.55 3.23 23.05
C PRO A 123 -5.29 2.63 21.67
N ALA A 124 -5.50 3.44 20.63
CA ALA A 124 -5.57 2.97 19.26
C ALA A 124 -4.55 3.68 18.36
N TYR A 125 -3.87 2.93 17.50
CA TYR A 125 -2.93 3.45 16.50
C TYR A 125 -3.28 2.87 15.14
N SER A 126 -3.48 3.71 14.12
CA SER A 126 -3.77 3.23 12.77
C SER A 126 -2.54 3.28 11.87
N LEU A 127 -2.38 2.27 11.03
CA LEU A 127 -1.30 2.16 10.04
C LEU A 127 -1.84 2.51 8.65
N CYS A 128 -1.41 3.62 8.07
CA CYS A 128 -1.79 4.06 6.73
C CYS A 128 -0.64 3.75 5.76
N THR A 129 -0.88 2.77 4.87
CA THR A 129 0.11 2.25 3.91
C THR A 129 0.07 2.95 2.55
N THR A 130 -0.75 4.00 2.44
CA THR A 130 -0.81 4.91 1.29
C THR A 130 -0.71 6.35 1.80
N PHE A 131 -1.09 7.35 1.00
CA PHE A 131 -1.18 8.72 1.48
C PHE A 131 -2.22 8.84 2.58
N ALA A 132 -1.95 9.69 3.57
CA ALA A 132 -2.97 10.10 4.50
C ALA A 132 -4.14 10.72 3.72
N MET A 133 -5.36 10.35 4.09
CA MET A 133 -6.56 10.74 3.39
C MET A 133 -7.41 11.61 4.31
N ASN A 134 -7.89 12.73 3.78
CA ASN A 134 -8.99 13.47 4.36
C ASN A 134 -10.11 13.57 3.32
N GLU A 135 -11.24 14.15 3.71
CA GLU A 135 -12.39 14.29 2.83
C GLU A 135 -12.06 14.98 1.50
N ALA A 136 -11.23 16.02 1.52
CA ALA A 136 -10.82 16.75 0.33
C ALA A 136 -9.97 15.90 -0.62
N PHE A 137 -9.06 15.09 -0.07
CA PHE A 137 -8.24 14.17 -0.84
C PHE A 137 -9.06 13.02 -1.42
N ILE A 138 -9.95 12.39 -0.65
CA ILE A 138 -10.81 11.32 -1.20
C ILE A 138 -11.69 11.87 -2.33
N LYS A 139 -12.28 13.06 -2.17
CA LYS A 139 -13.06 13.70 -3.25
C LYS A 139 -12.25 13.93 -4.52
N GLU A 140 -10.95 14.21 -4.41
CA GLU A 140 -10.05 14.34 -5.56
C GLU A 140 -9.75 12.98 -6.20
N VAL A 141 -9.42 11.97 -5.39
CA VAL A 141 -9.09 10.61 -5.87
C VAL A 141 -10.29 9.92 -6.50
N PHE A 142 -11.47 10.10 -5.92
CA PHE A 142 -12.73 9.48 -6.34
C PHE A 142 -13.66 10.50 -7.03
N SER A 143 -13.14 11.58 -7.61
CA SER A 143 -13.95 12.67 -8.19
C SER A 143 -14.94 12.21 -9.26
N ASN A 144 -14.63 11.09 -9.92
CA ASN A 144 -15.44 10.50 -11.00
C ASN A 144 -16.33 9.34 -10.51
N ILE A 145 -16.34 9.05 -9.21
CA ILE A 145 -17.06 7.94 -8.61
C ILE A 145 -18.04 8.50 -7.59
N ASN A 146 -19.34 8.34 -7.86
CA ASN A 146 -20.34 8.59 -6.83
C ASN A 146 -20.34 7.43 -5.83
N LEU A 147 -19.57 7.57 -4.74
CA LEU A 147 -19.37 6.52 -3.74
C LEU A 147 -20.69 6.00 -3.15
N VAL A 148 -21.68 6.88 -2.97
CA VAL A 148 -23.02 6.49 -2.50
C VAL A 148 -24.06 7.14 -3.37
N SER A 149 -24.86 6.32 -4.06
CA SER A 149 -25.93 6.77 -4.95
C SER A 149 -27.29 6.39 -4.37
N GLU A 150 -28.18 7.35 -4.17
CA GLU A 150 -29.57 7.07 -3.74
C GLU A 150 -30.36 6.27 -4.80
N GLU A 151 -29.90 6.30 -6.06
CA GLU A 151 -30.48 5.52 -7.16
C GLU A 151 -30.00 4.05 -7.14
N SER A 152 -28.98 3.71 -6.34
CA SER A 152 -28.50 2.34 -6.18
C SER A 152 -29.56 1.49 -5.47
N SER A 153 -29.77 0.27 -5.97
CA SER A 153 -30.59 -0.73 -5.27
C SER A 153 -30.01 -1.15 -3.92
N HIS A 154 -28.74 -0.87 -3.65
CA HIS A 154 -28.06 -1.18 -2.38
C HIS A 154 -28.16 -0.05 -1.36
N TYR A 155 -28.64 1.14 -1.74
CA TYR A 155 -28.69 2.30 -0.86
C TYR A 155 -29.48 2.07 0.44
N PRO A 156 -30.67 1.43 0.45
CA PRO A 156 -31.38 1.16 1.70
C PRO A 156 -30.58 0.28 2.66
N ALA A 157 -29.97 -0.79 2.15
CA ALA A 157 -29.15 -1.72 2.94
C ALA A 157 -27.87 -1.04 3.45
N TYR A 158 -27.21 -0.23 2.63
CA TYR A 158 -26.08 0.61 3.04
C TYR A 158 -26.45 1.52 4.22
N THR A 159 -27.59 2.22 4.12
CA THR A 159 -28.02 3.19 5.13
C THR A 159 -28.37 2.49 6.45
N GLU A 160 -29.04 1.34 6.37
CA GLU A 160 -29.33 0.51 7.54
C GLU A 160 -28.05 -0.04 8.18
N ALA A 161 -27.09 -0.53 7.39
CA ALA A 161 -25.82 -1.05 7.88
C ALA A 161 -25.00 0.03 8.60
N VAL A 162 -24.94 1.25 8.06
CA VAL A 162 -24.30 2.41 8.73
C VAL A 162 -24.99 2.72 10.05
N SER A 163 -26.33 2.78 10.07
CA SER A 163 -27.09 3.03 11.29
C SER A 163 -26.83 1.98 12.37
N GLN A 164 -26.83 0.70 12.00
CA GLN A 164 -26.53 -0.40 12.90
C GLN A 164 -25.11 -0.32 13.46
N LEU A 165 -24.10 0.00 12.62
CA LEU A 165 -22.73 0.18 13.11
C LEU A 165 -22.61 1.32 14.12
N ASN A 166 -23.23 2.46 13.84
CA ASN A 166 -23.22 3.61 14.74
C ASN A 166 -23.85 3.28 16.09
N GLU A 167 -24.95 2.53 16.10
CA GLU A 167 -25.62 2.09 17.34
C GLU A 167 -24.83 1.00 18.09
N GLU A 168 -24.46 -0.09 17.41
CA GLU A 168 -23.86 -1.27 18.05
C GLU A 168 -22.41 -1.06 18.50
N PHE A 169 -21.62 -0.30 17.72
CA PHE A 169 -20.19 -0.13 17.95
C PHE A 169 -19.80 1.30 18.37
N SER A 170 -20.81 2.15 18.65
CA SER A 170 -20.58 3.57 18.97
C SER A 170 -19.66 4.24 17.95
N THR A 171 -19.90 3.98 16.67
CA THR A 171 -19.20 4.68 15.60
C THR A 171 -19.86 6.01 15.27
N ASP A 172 -19.09 6.91 14.69
CA ASP A 172 -19.56 8.20 14.19
C ASP A 172 -19.36 8.24 12.66
N ILE A 173 -19.94 7.25 11.95
CA ILE A 173 -19.91 7.19 10.48
C ILE A 173 -20.99 8.13 9.97
N ASN A 174 -20.58 9.29 9.48
CA ASN A 174 -21.49 10.32 8.97
C ASN A 174 -21.40 10.42 7.44
N THR A 175 -20.28 9.98 6.88
CA THR A 175 -19.96 10.08 5.47
C THR A 175 -19.37 8.75 4.97
N PRO A 176 -19.39 8.50 3.65
CA PRO A 176 -18.70 7.35 3.06
C PRO A 176 -17.19 7.34 3.36
N TYR A 177 -16.60 8.51 3.63
CA TYR A 177 -15.17 8.68 3.94
C TYR A 177 -14.79 8.03 5.28
N ASP A 178 -15.71 8.01 6.24
CA ASP A 178 -15.48 7.46 7.59
C ASP A 178 -15.33 5.93 7.59
N ILE A 179 -15.70 5.27 6.49
CA ILE A 179 -15.51 3.83 6.27
C ILE A 179 -14.04 3.55 5.91
N PHE A 180 -13.43 4.41 5.09
CA PHE A 180 -12.06 4.27 4.62
C PHE A 180 -11.01 4.88 5.57
N SER A 181 -11.39 5.85 6.39
CA SER A 181 -10.43 6.62 7.20
C SER A 181 -10.67 6.37 8.68
N ASN A 182 -9.94 5.40 9.24
CA ASN A 182 -10.15 4.95 10.61
C ASN A 182 -9.04 5.46 11.53
N ASP A 183 -9.00 6.76 11.76
CA ASP A 183 -7.96 7.43 12.57
C ASP A 183 -7.85 6.88 13.98
N GLY A 184 -6.62 6.56 14.41
CA GLY A 184 -6.24 6.29 15.81
C GLY A 184 -6.01 7.55 16.64
N ARG A 185 -5.50 7.38 17.87
CA ARG A 185 -4.86 8.48 18.63
C ARG A 185 -3.72 9.10 17.82
N LYS A 186 -2.97 8.23 17.13
CA LYS A 186 -2.00 8.58 16.09
C LYS A 186 -2.24 7.71 14.87
N THR A 187 -2.05 8.31 13.70
CA THR A 187 -2.06 7.63 12.40
C THR A 187 -0.62 7.60 11.90
N ILE A 188 -0.03 6.42 11.81
CA ILE A 188 1.32 6.20 11.28
C ILE A 188 1.21 6.11 9.76
N VAL A 189 1.83 7.04 9.04
CA VAL A 189 1.74 7.13 7.58
C VAL A 189 3.08 6.70 6.97
N PHE A 190 3.07 5.67 6.14
CA PHE A 190 4.28 5.09 5.54
C PHE A 190 4.79 5.86 4.31
N THR A 191 4.89 7.18 4.47
CA THR A 191 5.46 8.11 3.50
C THR A 191 6.12 9.28 4.23
N SER A 192 6.86 10.13 3.53
CA SER A 192 7.40 11.36 4.11
C SER A 192 6.40 12.50 3.99
N ARG A 193 6.49 13.48 4.89
CA ARG A 193 5.69 14.70 4.81
C ARG A 193 5.94 15.44 3.48
N ALA A 194 7.15 15.39 2.94
CA ALA A 194 7.50 16.02 1.67
C ALA A 194 6.85 15.33 0.44
N PHE A 195 6.54 14.03 0.53
CA PHE A 195 5.87 13.31 -0.54
C PHE A 195 4.34 13.29 -0.38
N GLN A 196 3.82 13.54 0.82
CA GLN A 196 2.38 13.62 1.06
C GLN A 196 1.71 14.79 0.29
N PRO A 197 0.65 14.54 -0.50
CA PRO A 197 -0.19 15.59 -1.05
C PRO A 197 -0.92 16.36 0.07
N LYS A 198 -0.99 17.69 -0.04
CA LYS A 198 -1.68 18.56 0.92
C LYS A 198 -1.23 18.32 2.36
N GLU A 199 0.08 18.16 2.56
CA GLU A 199 0.67 17.80 3.85
C GLU A 199 0.25 18.75 4.98
N GLU A 200 0.01 20.02 4.65
CA GLU A 200 -0.42 21.08 5.54
C GLU A 200 -1.80 20.84 6.17
N GLU A 201 -2.62 19.98 5.58
CA GLU A 201 -3.95 19.62 6.09
C GLU A 201 -3.87 18.54 7.19
N PHE A 202 -2.70 17.94 7.42
CA PHE A 202 -2.48 16.86 8.39
C PHE A 202 -1.67 17.31 9.61
N GLY A 203 -2.39 17.46 10.74
CA GLY A 203 -1.82 17.87 12.02
C GLY A 203 -0.98 16.80 12.74
N ASP A 204 -0.62 17.07 14.00
CA ASP A 204 0.34 16.29 14.80
C ASP A 204 -0.11 14.86 15.17
N SER A 205 -1.37 14.50 14.87
CA SER A 205 -1.84 13.11 14.99
C SER A 205 -1.35 12.22 13.84
N TYR A 206 -0.95 12.80 12.71
CA TYR A 206 -0.43 12.08 11.55
C TYR A 206 1.11 12.07 11.58
N LEU A 207 1.67 10.89 11.76
CA LEU A 207 3.10 10.66 11.94
C LEU A 207 3.68 10.05 10.66
N PHE A 208 4.31 10.90 9.86
CA PHE A 208 4.96 10.53 8.60
C PHE A 208 6.32 9.89 8.88
N VAL A 209 6.39 8.57 8.73
CA VAL A 209 7.57 7.76 9.09
C VAL A 209 8.32 7.24 7.87
N GLY A 210 7.87 7.53 6.65
CA GLY A 210 8.47 6.95 5.45
C GLY A 210 8.16 5.46 5.30
N PRO A 211 8.60 4.84 4.20
CA PRO A 211 8.27 3.46 3.91
C PRO A 211 8.95 2.50 4.88
N SER A 212 8.25 1.41 5.20
CA SER A 212 8.81 0.29 5.97
C SER A 212 9.61 -0.62 5.03
N ILE A 213 10.87 -0.24 4.80
CA ILE A 213 11.82 -1.03 4.02
C ILE A 213 12.45 -2.06 4.94
N THR A 214 12.17 -3.33 4.69
CA THR A 214 12.82 -4.45 5.37
C THR A 214 13.58 -5.27 4.35
N ASP A 215 14.76 -5.76 4.72
CA ASP A 215 15.50 -6.68 3.85
C ASP A 215 14.64 -7.94 3.65
N ARG A 216 14.35 -8.20 2.38
CA ARG A 216 13.70 -9.44 1.92
C ARG A 216 14.82 -10.38 1.50
N GLU A 217 14.73 -11.66 1.84
CA GLU A 217 15.72 -12.63 1.36
C GLU A 217 15.85 -12.50 -0.16
N ALA A 218 17.07 -12.19 -0.62
CA ALA A 218 17.35 -12.10 -2.03
C ALA A 218 17.14 -13.49 -2.64
N SER A 219 16.34 -13.58 -3.70
CA SER A 219 16.28 -14.82 -4.46
C SER A 219 17.66 -15.10 -5.04
N HIS A 220 18.27 -16.20 -4.63
CA HIS A 220 19.60 -16.63 -5.09
C HIS A 220 19.64 -16.96 -6.60
N ASP A 221 18.48 -17.02 -7.26
CA ASP A 221 18.35 -17.46 -8.66
C ASP A 221 18.32 -16.29 -9.68
N PHE A 222 18.45 -15.03 -9.25
CA PHE A 222 18.47 -13.89 -10.16
C PHE A 222 19.92 -13.54 -10.60
N PRO A 223 20.20 -13.40 -11.92
CA PRO A 223 21.55 -13.21 -12.44
C PRO A 223 22.04 -11.75 -12.30
N PHE A 224 22.35 -11.32 -11.07
CA PHE A 224 22.79 -9.96 -10.78
C PHE A 224 24.08 -9.55 -11.49
N GLU A 225 24.94 -10.50 -11.84
CA GLU A 225 26.18 -10.29 -12.59
C GLU A 225 25.92 -9.64 -13.97
N GLN A 226 24.73 -9.83 -14.55
CA GLN A 226 24.35 -9.19 -15.81
C GLN A 226 24.03 -7.71 -15.67
N LEU A 227 23.86 -7.20 -14.44
CA LEU A 227 23.54 -5.80 -14.15
C LEU A 227 24.78 -5.00 -13.72
N GLU A 228 25.93 -5.64 -13.54
CA GLU A 228 27.13 -4.97 -13.04
C GLU A 228 27.70 -3.99 -14.07
N GLY A 229 27.75 -2.69 -13.71
CA GLY A 229 28.28 -1.63 -14.56
C GLY A 229 27.34 -1.15 -15.67
N GLU A 230 26.12 -1.67 -15.70
CA GLU A 230 25.07 -1.30 -16.66
C GLU A 230 24.12 -0.28 -16.04
N ASN A 231 23.53 0.59 -16.87
CA ASN A 231 22.32 1.29 -16.44
C ASN A 231 21.17 0.27 -16.36
N VAL A 232 20.31 0.39 -15.37
CA VAL A 232 19.23 -0.57 -15.12
C VAL A 232 17.86 0.10 -15.21
N LEU A 233 17.05 -0.40 -16.15
CA LEU A 233 15.63 -0.08 -16.29
C LEU A 233 14.80 -1.18 -15.63
N PHE A 234 14.14 -0.88 -14.52
CA PHE A 234 13.22 -1.82 -13.89
C PHE A 234 11.79 -1.61 -14.39
N ILE A 235 11.05 -2.69 -14.63
CA ILE A 235 9.66 -2.66 -15.13
C ILE A 235 8.81 -3.63 -14.31
N SER A 236 7.79 -3.13 -13.61
CA SER A 236 6.89 -3.95 -12.78
C SER A 236 5.49 -3.35 -12.64
N MET A 237 4.46 -4.13 -12.93
CA MET A 237 3.05 -3.69 -12.79
C MET A 237 2.37 -4.20 -11.51
N GLY A 238 3.17 -4.57 -10.51
CA GLY A 238 2.68 -5.05 -9.22
C GLY A 238 2.13 -6.48 -9.26
N THR A 239 1.37 -6.84 -8.24
CA THR A 239 0.87 -8.21 -8.03
C THR A 239 -0.61 -8.38 -8.34
N ILE A 240 -1.39 -7.28 -8.34
CA ILE A 240 -2.85 -7.30 -8.46
C ILE A 240 -3.30 -7.10 -9.92
N PHE A 241 -2.84 -6.03 -10.57
CA PHE A 241 -3.27 -5.65 -11.93
C PHE A 241 -2.23 -6.03 -12.99
N ASN A 242 -1.62 -7.21 -12.90
CA ASN A 242 -0.45 -7.56 -13.72
C ASN A 242 -0.72 -8.44 -14.96
N ASN A 243 -1.98 -8.83 -15.24
CA ASN A 243 -2.30 -9.52 -16.50
C ASN A 243 -2.36 -8.52 -17.68
N GLN A 244 -1.23 -7.89 -18.00
CA GLN A 244 -1.13 -6.74 -18.91
C GLN A 244 -0.24 -7.03 -20.11
N LYS A 245 -0.48 -8.15 -20.81
CA LYS A 245 0.32 -8.59 -21.96
C LYS A 245 0.62 -7.47 -22.96
N GLU A 246 -0.39 -6.71 -23.37
CA GLU A 246 -0.21 -5.62 -24.34
C GLU A 246 0.70 -4.51 -23.83
N LEU A 247 0.58 -4.14 -22.54
CA LEU A 247 1.43 -3.13 -21.92
C LEU A 247 2.87 -3.62 -21.79
N PHE A 248 3.08 -4.88 -21.38
CA PHE A 248 4.41 -5.47 -21.32
C PHE A 248 5.06 -5.52 -22.70
N ASN A 249 4.32 -5.90 -23.75
CA ASN A 249 4.83 -5.87 -25.11
C ASN A 249 5.21 -4.45 -25.58
N LYS A 250 4.46 -3.42 -25.20
CA LYS A 250 4.85 -2.02 -25.46
C LYS A 250 6.13 -1.65 -24.72
N CYS A 251 6.25 -2.05 -23.44
CA CYS A 251 7.44 -1.83 -22.63
C CYS A 251 8.67 -2.55 -23.19
N LEU A 252 8.54 -3.80 -23.66
CA LEU A 252 9.62 -4.56 -24.31
C LEU A 252 10.15 -3.83 -25.53
N LYS A 253 9.25 -3.36 -26.40
CA LYS A 253 9.62 -2.63 -27.62
C LYS A 253 10.35 -1.33 -27.31
N ALA A 254 9.88 -0.58 -26.31
CA ALA A 254 10.54 0.66 -25.86
C ALA A 254 11.91 0.38 -25.21
N ALA A 255 12.00 -0.65 -24.35
CA ALA A 255 13.22 -1.02 -23.64
C ALA A 255 14.37 -1.46 -24.56
N ARG A 256 14.07 -1.89 -25.79
CA ARG A 256 15.11 -2.18 -26.81
C ARG A 256 16.05 -1.00 -27.09
N SER A 257 15.54 0.23 -26.93
CA SER A 257 16.32 1.46 -27.16
C SER A 257 17.08 1.95 -25.92
N PHE A 258 16.89 1.31 -24.76
CA PHE A 258 17.53 1.70 -23.51
C PHE A 258 19.02 1.34 -23.54
N ASN A 259 19.88 2.31 -23.21
CA ASN A 259 21.33 2.11 -23.12
C ASN A 259 21.71 1.46 -21.78
N GLY A 260 21.44 0.17 -21.67
CA GLY A 260 21.70 -0.65 -20.49
C GLY A 260 20.87 -1.92 -20.49
N LYS A 261 20.65 -2.50 -19.31
CA LYS A 261 19.83 -3.70 -19.11
C LYS A 261 18.46 -3.35 -18.55
N ALA A 262 17.41 -3.94 -19.11
CA ALA A 262 16.08 -3.87 -18.53
C ALA A 262 15.73 -5.16 -17.79
N VAL A 263 15.09 -5.03 -16.63
CA VAL A 263 14.53 -6.17 -15.88
C VAL A 263 13.03 -6.00 -15.81
N MET A 264 12.29 -6.99 -16.31
CA MET A 264 10.84 -6.96 -16.36
C MET A 264 10.24 -8.08 -15.49
N SER A 265 9.46 -7.67 -14.49
CA SER A 265 8.68 -8.56 -13.63
C SER A 265 7.23 -8.63 -14.13
N ILE A 266 6.82 -9.79 -14.64
CA ILE A 266 5.51 -9.96 -15.30
C ILE A 266 4.43 -10.60 -14.41
N GLY A 267 4.78 -11.03 -13.20
CA GLY A 267 3.86 -11.71 -12.29
C GLY A 267 3.66 -13.20 -12.63
N LYS A 268 2.84 -13.88 -11.82
CA LYS A 268 2.64 -15.33 -11.91
C LYS A 268 1.60 -15.77 -12.95
N HIS A 269 0.86 -14.82 -13.53
CA HIS A 269 -0.29 -15.09 -14.38
C HIS A 269 0.01 -15.03 -15.88
N LEU A 270 1.18 -14.52 -16.26
CA LEU A 270 1.63 -14.42 -17.65
C LEU A 270 2.89 -15.26 -17.84
N ASP A 271 2.91 -16.13 -18.83
CA ASP A 271 4.12 -16.88 -19.21
C ASP A 271 5.01 -15.97 -20.09
N PRO A 272 6.34 -15.87 -19.82
CA PRO A 272 7.25 -15.15 -20.72
C PRO A 272 7.15 -15.57 -22.19
N ALA A 273 6.79 -16.83 -22.48
CA ALA A 273 6.60 -17.34 -23.84
C ALA A 273 5.38 -16.74 -24.56
N GLU A 274 4.47 -16.09 -23.85
CA GLU A 274 3.31 -15.41 -24.42
C GLU A 274 3.62 -13.98 -24.88
N LEU A 275 4.79 -13.43 -24.53
CA LEU A 275 5.23 -12.11 -24.93
C LEU A 275 5.75 -12.10 -26.37
N ASP A 276 5.86 -10.90 -26.95
CA ASP A 276 6.56 -10.68 -28.20
C ASP A 276 8.07 -11.02 -28.05
N GLU A 277 8.84 -10.96 -29.14
CA GLU A 277 10.30 -11.18 -29.12
C GLU A 277 10.98 -10.35 -28.02
N ILE A 278 11.58 -11.05 -27.04
CA ILE A 278 12.29 -10.43 -25.91
C ILE A 278 13.66 -9.94 -26.41
N PRO A 279 13.96 -8.63 -26.34
CA PRO A 279 15.26 -8.11 -26.78
C PRO A 279 16.41 -8.63 -25.92
N GLU A 280 17.62 -8.74 -26.50
CA GLU A 280 18.82 -9.26 -25.81
C GLU A 280 19.23 -8.47 -24.56
N ASN A 281 18.83 -7.20 -24.47
CA ASN A 281 19.09 -6.35 -23.31
C ASN A 281 18.02 -6.46 -22.22
N VAL A 282 17.01 -7.33 -22.37
CA VAL A 282 15.91 -7.47 -21.41
C VAL A 282 15.90 -8.84 -20.73
N ILE A 283 15.86 -8.83 -19.40
CA ILE A 283 15.66 -10.01 -18.56
C ILE A 283 14.19 -10.04 -18.13
N VAL A 284 13.42 -11.03 -18.60
CA VAL A 284 12.02 -11.23 -18.21
C VAL A 284 11.90 -12.37 -17.21
N LYS A 285 11.23 -12.13 -16.08
CA LYS A 285 10.95 -13.15 -15.06
C LYS A 285 9.54 -12.98 -14.47
N PRO A 286 8.86 -14.06 -14.06
CA PRO A 286 7.60 -13.97 -13.33
C PRO A 286 7.73 -13.25 -11.98
N TYR A 287 8.87 -13.43 -11.30
CA TYR A 287 9.19 -12.81 -10.02
C TYR A 287 10.66 -12.44 -9.97
N VAL A 288 10.96 -11.32 -9.32
CA VAL A 288 12.32 -10.81 -9.14
C VAL A 288 12.51 -10.23 -7.74
N PRO A 289 13.76 -10.18 -7.22
CA PRO A 289 14.07 -9.50 -5.96
C PRO A 289 14.01 -7.97 -6.13
N GLN A 290 12.79 -7.40 -6.13
CA GLN A 290 12.51 -6.00 -6.44
C GLN A 290 13.39 -5.00 -5.68
N LEU A 291 13.55 -5.15 -4.36
CA LEU A 291 14.38 -4.22 -3.57
C LEU A 291 15.85 -4.22 -4.02
N GLU A 292 16.39 -5.39 -4.36
CA GLU A 292 17.77 -5.51 -4.82
C GLU A 292 17.96 -4.93 -6.23
N ILE A 293 16.94 -5.03 -7.08
CA ILE A 293 16.97 -4.38 -8.39
C ILE A 293 16.86 -2.87 -8.23
N LEU A 294 15.95 -2.38 -7.39
CA LEU A 294 15.77 -0.94 -7.16
C LEU A 294 17.02 -0.27 -6.57
N LYS A 295 17.80 -0.98 -5.72
CA LYS A 295 19.13 -0.51 -5.26
C LYS A 295 20.12 -0.19 -6.41
N ARG A 296 19.86 -0.72 -7.62
CA ARG A 296 20.71 -0.61 -8.81
C ARG A 296 20.00 0.11 -9.97
N ALA A 297 18.72 0.45 -9.82
CA ALA A 297 17.89 0.94 -10.90
C ALA A 297 18.08 2.45 -11.11
N ASP A 298 18.35 2.83 -12.36
CA ASP A 298 18.42 4.22 -12.80
C ASP A 298 17.06 4.75 -13.27
N LEU A 299 16.15 3.84 -13.67
CA LEU A 299 14.80 4.20 -14.08
C LEU A 299 13.82 3.08 -13.71
N PHE A 300 12.61 3.46 -13.29
CA PHE A 300 11.56 2.52 -12.94
C PHE A 300 10.26 2.78 -13.71
N ILE A 301 9.76 1.81 -14.46
CA ILE A 301 8.40 1.82 -15.01
C ILE A 301 7.49 1.01 -14.09
N THR A 302 6.48 1.67 -13.53
CA THR A 302 5.62 1.06 -12.52
C THR A 302 4.16 1.39 -12.69
N HIS A 303 3.29 0.50 -12.23
CA HIS A 303 1.85 0.79 -12.10
C HIS A 303 1.52 1.88 -11.06
N GLY A 304 2.46 2.27 -10.19
CA GLY A 304 2.24 3.35 -9.22
C GLY A 304 1.61 2.90 -7.90
N GLY A 305 1.64 1.62 -7.54
CA GLY A 305 1.27 1.20 -6.19
C GLY A 305 2.17 1.87 -5.14
N MET A 306 1.61 2.30 -3.99
CA MET A 306 2.37 3.09 -3.01
C MET A 306 3.67 2.42 -2.58
N ASN A 307 3.65 1.12 -2.26
CA ASN A 307 4.84 0.42 -1.80
C ASN A 307 5.94 0.43 -2.85
N SER A 308 5.64 0.10 -4.11
CA SER A 308 6.66 0.06 -5.17
C SER A 308 7.19 1.46 -5.48
N THR A 309 6.31 2.46 -5.52
CA THR A 309 6.70 3.87 -5.74
C THR A 309 7.61 4.35 -4.61
N SER A 310 7.23 4.08 -3.36
CA SER A 310 8.03 4.46 -2.18
C SER A 310 9.36 3.71 -2.15
N GLU A 311 9.40 2.42 -2.49
CA GLU A 311 10.65 1.65 -2.60
C GLU A 311 11.56 2.24 -3.69
N GLY A 312 11.03 2.59 -4.86
CA GLY A 312 11.80 3.20 -5.95
C GLY A 312 12.35 4.58 -5.58
N LEU A 313 11.50 5.46 -5.05
CA LEU A 313 11.94 6.78 -4.58
C LEU A 313 12.90 6.68 -3.40
N TYR A 314 12.71 5.71 -2.49
CA TYR A 314 13.65 5.45 -1.40
C TYR A 314 15.06 5.12 -1.93
N TYR A 315 15.17 4.40 -3.03
CA TYR A 315 16.45 4.17 -3.72
C TYR A 315 16.81 5.24 -4.75
N LYS A 316 16.08 6.37 -4.74
CA LYS A 316 16.32 7.56 -5.56
C LYS A 316 16.18 7.30 -7.06
N THR A 317 15.32 6.36 -7.44
CA THR A 317 15.09 6.01 -8.84
C THR A 317 13.95 6.86 -9.43
N PRO A 318 14.22 7.69 -10.46
CA PRO A 318 13.18 8.34 -11.26
C PRO A 318 12.23 7.33 -11.88
N MET A 319 10.99 7.73 -12.17
CA MET A 319 9.99 6.75 -12.64
C MET A 319 8.97 7.24 -13.66
N ILE A 320 8.50 6.28 -14.46
CA ILE A 320 7.33 6.40 -15.32
C ILE A 320 6.21 5.61 -14.65
N VAL A 321 5.14 6.31 -14.26
CA VAL A 321 3.99 5.73 -13.59
C VAL A 321 2.85 5.54 -14.57
N ILE A 322 2.31 4.32 -14.64
CA ILE A 322 1.19 3.94 -15.51
C ILE A 322 0.08 3.34 -14.65
N PRO A 323 -0.80 4.17 -14.06
CA PRO A 323 -1.84 3.68 -13.14
C PRO A 323 -2.82 2.73 -13.79
N MET A 324 -3.19 1.69 -13.04
CA MET A 324 -4.21 0.69 -13.42
C MET A 324 -5.53 0.88 -12.65
N GLY A 325 -5.50 1.40 -11.42
CA GLY A 325 -6.68 1.50 -10.58
C GLY A 325 -6.42 2.09 -9.18
N ALA A 326 -7.50 2.31 -8.43
CA ALA A 326 -7.48 2.72 -7.02
C ALA A 326 -6.61 3.97 -6.74
N ASP A 327 -5.74 3.91 -5.73
CA ASP A 327 -4.89 5.02 -5.28
C ASP A 327 -3.72 5.33 -6.23
N GLN A 328 -3.44 4.46 -7.21
CA GLN A 328 -2.29 4.58 -8.12
C GLN A 328 -2.32 5.88 -8.95
N PHE A 329 -3.50 6.40 -9.29
CA PHE A 329 -3.64 7.69 -9.98
C PHE A 329 -3.15 8.85 -9.11
N ALA A 330 -3.45 8.81 -7.81
CA ALA A 330 -3.00 9.82 -6.87
C ALA A 330 -1.48 9.74 -6.66
N VAL A 331 -0.95 8.52 -6.54
CA VAL A 331 0.51 8.28 -6.45
C VAL A 331 1.23 8.77 -7.70
N GLY A 332 0.76 8.40 -8.90
CA GLY A 332 1.34 8.85 -10.16
C GLY A 332 1.30 10.37 -10.32
N SER A 333 0.16 11.00 -9.97
CA SER A 333 0.04 12.46 -10.00
C SER A 333 1.02 13.13 -9.05
N GLN A 334 1.24 12.55 -7.87
CA GLN A 334 2.20 13.09 -6.90
C GLN A 334 3.65 12.93 -7.34
N VAL A 335 4.00 11.81 -7.99
CA VAL A 335 5.33 11.62 -8.62
C VAL A 335 5.58 12.70 -9.67
N GLU A 336 4.59 12.98 -10.53
CA GLU A 336 4.72 14.03 -11.55
C GLU A 336 4.80 15.44 -10.92
N LYS A 337 3.95 15.75 -9.92
CA LYS A 337 3.95 17.04 -9.20
C LYS A 337 5.29 17.33 -8.51
N THR A 338 5.94 16.31 -7.95
CA THR A 338 7.26 16.46 -7.32
C THR A 338 8.41 16.59 -8.32
N GLY A 339 8.16 16.26 -9.60
CA GLY A 339 9.18 16.24 -10.65
C GLY A 339 10.11 15.03 -10.59
N ALA A 340 9.81 14.01 -9.78
CA ALA A 340 10.59 12.77 -9.69
C ALA A 340 10.25 11.76 -10.81
N GLY A 341 9.31 12.09 -11.69
CA GLY A 341 8.89 11.20 -12.77
C GLY A 341 7.77 11.76 -13.62
N LYS A 342 7.16 10.89 -14.42
CA LYS A 342 5.99 11.19 -15.27
C LYS A 342 4.86 10.22 -15.02
N MET A 343 3.63 10.67 -15.22
CA MET A 343 2.45 9.81 -15.21
C MET A 343 1.81 9.73 -16.58
N PHE A 344 1.54 8.51 -17.06
CA PHE A 344 0.76 8.27 -18.26
C PHE A 344 -0.47 7.44 -17.94
N LYS A 345 -1.63 7.87 -18.45
CA LYS A 345 -2.82 7.03 -18.43
C LYS A 345 -2.62 5.85 -19.38
N LYS A 346 -3.02 4.65 -18.96
CA LYS A 346 -2.82 3.39 -19.69
C LYS A 346 -3.29 3.47 -21.14
N GLU A 347 -4.45 4.09 -21.38
CA GLU A 347 -5.06 4.26 -22.70
C GLU A 347 -4.23 5.10 -23.67
N ASN A 348 -3.36 5.98 -23.15
CA ASN A 348 -2.50 6.86 -23.95
C ASN A 348 -1.11 6.27 -24.22
N VAL A 349 -0.77 5.14 -23.59
CA VAL A 349 0.57 4.56 -23.68
C VAL A 349 0.81 3.94 -25.06
N THR A 350 1.83 4.47 -25.77
CA THR A 350 2.37 3.91 -27.02
C THR A 350 3.85 3.56 -26.87
N VAL A 351 4.41 2.83 -27.84
CA VAL A 351 5.85 2.48 -27.83
C VAL A 351 6.69 3.74 -27.97
N GLU A 352 6.28 4.66 -28.83
CA GLU A 352 6.95 5.93 -29.10
C GLU A 352 6.96 6.80 -27.84
N LEU A 353 5.82 6.94 -27.17
CA LEU A 353 5.70 7.71 -25.93
C LEU A 353 6.61 7.15 -24.83
N LEU A 354 6.62 5.81 -24.64
CA LEU A 354 7.50 5.18 -23.66
C LEU A 354 8.98 5.36 -24.01
N THR A 355 9.33 5.24 -25.29
CA THR A 355 10.71 5.42 -25.77
C THR A 355 11.20 6.84 -25.50
N GLU A 356 10.38 7.85 -25.83
CA GLU A 356 10.68 9.25 -25.57
C GLU A 356 10.80 9.54 -24.07
N ALA A 357 9.88 9.01 -23.26
CA ALA A 357 9.90 9.18 -21.81
C ALA A 357 11.13 8.52 -21.15
N ILE A 358 11.49 7.29 -21.56
CA ILE A 358 12.70 6.61 -21.08
C ILE A 358 13.93 7.46 -21.39
N LYS A 359 14.05 7.96 -22.61
CA LYS A 359 15.15 8.82 -23.02
C LYS A 359 15.21 10.10 -22.20
N GLU A 360 14.08 10.80 -22.08
CA GLU A 360 14.00 12.06 -21.36
C GLU A 360 14.40 11.91 -19.88
N LEU A 361 13.86 10.90 -19.19
CA LEU A 361 14.17 10.68 -17.77
C LEU A 361 15.62 10.22 -17.57
N SER A 362 16.21 9.53 -18.55
CA SER A 362 17.62 9.11 -18.50
C SER A 362 18.60 10.26 -18.77
N GLU A 363 18.21 11.24 -19.59
CA GLU A 363 19.11 12.32 -20.04
C GLU A 363 18.93 13.63 -19.26
N ASN A 364 17.77 13.87 -18.62
CA ASN A 364 17.50 15.09 -17.89
C ASN A 364 17.82 14.94 -16.38
N PRO A 365 18.89 15.59 -15.87
CA PRO A 365 19.34 15.43 -14.49
C PRO A 365 18.36 15.99 -13.44
N GLU A 366 17.38 16.82 -13.83
CA GLU A 366 16.39 17.35 -12.88
C GLU A 366 15.50 16.24 -12.30
N TYR A 367 15.16 15.19 -13.06
CA TYR A 367 14.39 14.07 -12.53
C TYR A 367 15.16 13.31 -11.45
N GLN A 368 16.45 13.05 -11.68
CA GLN A 368 17.32 12.41 -10.69
C GLN A 368 17.44 13.28 -9.44
N LYS A 369 17.66 14.58 -9.59
CA LYS A 369 17.73 15.51 -8.46
C LYS A 369 16.44 15.52 -7.63
N LYS A 370 15.26 15.47 -8.28
CA LYS A 370 13.98 15.39 -7.57
C LYS A 370 13.75 14.03 -6.91
N ALA A 371 14.13 12.94 -7.56
CA ALA A 371 14.14 11.62 -6.95
C ALA A 371 15.08 11.55 -5.73
N ASP A 372 16.24 12.21 -5.78
CA ASP A 372 17.16 12.34 -4.66
C ASP A 372 16.54 13.10 -3.48
N GLU A 373 15.94 14.28 -3.74
CA GLU A 373 15.28 15.11 -2.73
C GLU A 373 14.17 14.33 -1.99
N ILE A 374 13.28 13.67 -2.74
CA ILE A 374 12.21 12.86 -2.15
C ILE A 374 12.76 11.61 -1.47
N GLY A 375 13.74 10.93 -2.06
CA GLY A 375 14.37 9.75 -1.49
C GLY A 375 15.04 10.01 -0.15
N GLU A 376 15.75 11.13 -0.01
CA GLU A 376 16.31 11.57 1.27
C GLU A 376 15.21 11.85 2.31
N SER A 377 14.11 12.49 1.90
CA SER A 377 12.97 12.72 2.82
C SER A 377 12.34 11.41 3.34
N LEU A 378 12.25 10.38 2.48
CA LEU A 378 11.70 9.06 2.82
C LEU A 378 12.65 8.31 3.76
N LYS A 379 13.97 8.38 3.52
CA LYS A 379 14.99 7.78 4.40
C LYS A 379 15.02 8.45 5.77
N ALA A 380 15.00 9.78 5.80
CA ALA A 380 15.09 10.56 7.02
C ALA A 380 13.87 10.38 7.95
N ALA A 381 12.73 9.94 7.42
CA ALA A 381 11.51 9.74 8.19
C ALA A 381 11.56 8.51 9.15
N GLY A 382 12.50 7.57 8.94
CA GLY A 382 12.92 6.57 9.94
C GLY A 382 12.23 5.19 9.90
N GLY A 383 11.22 5.01 9.05
CA GLY A 383 10.56 3.75 8.75
C GLY A 383 9.90 3.05 9.95
N ALA A 384 9.91 1.72 9.92
CA ALA A 384 9.29 0.87 10.93
C ALA A 384 9.84 1.10 12.35
N GLN A 385 11.15 1.36 12.47
CA GLN A 385 11.76 1.66 13.77
C GLN A 385 11.14 2.92 14.37
N ARG A 386 11.07 4.01 13.60
CA ARG A 386 10.48 5.26 14.08
C ARG A 386 9.00 5.11 14.39
N ALA A 387 8.27 4.33 13.60
CA ALA A 387 6.86 4.00 13.88
C ALA A 387 6.69 3.34 15.25
N ALA A 388 7.46 2.28 15.52
CA ALA A 388 7.39 1.57 16.80
C ALA A 388 7.78 2.48 17.98
N GLU A 389 8.85 3.28 17.84
CA GLU A 389 9.27 4.24 18.86
C GLU A 389 8.16 5.23 19.20
N LEU A 390 7.52 5.84 18.19
CA LEU A 390 6.45 6.81 18.36
C LEU A 390 5.20 6.20 19.03
N ILE A 391 4.84 4.98 18.67
CA ILE A 391 3.75 4.25 19.32
C ILE A 391 4.07 4.03 20.80
N LEU A 392 5.27 3.51 21.11
CA LEU A 392 5.68 3.22 22.48
C LEU A 392 5.82 4.48 23.35
N GLU A 393 6.26 5.59 22.77
CA GLU A 393 6.30 6.91 23.43
C GLU A 393 4.89 7.40 23.80
N ASP A 394 3.93 7.32 22.87
CA ASP A 394 2.54 7.75 23.14
C ASP A 394 1.84 6.84 24.14
N VAL A 395 2.03 5.52 24.07
CA VAL A 395 1.48 4.55 25.02
C VAL A 395 1.92 4.88 26.45
N LYS A 396 3.22 5.12 26.67
CA LYS A 396 3.75 5.50 27.99
C LYS A 396 3.16 6.81 28.51
N THR A 397 2.98 7.79 27.62
CA THR A 397 2.42 9.10 27.98
C THR A 397 0.94 8.99 28.33
N ALA A 398 0.19 8.14 27.62
CA ALA A 398 -1.22 7.88 27.89
C ALA A 398 -1.45 7.26 29.27
N VAL A 399 -0.64 6.26 29.65
CA VAL A 399 -0.71 5.62 30.97
C VAL A 399 -0.40 6.62 32.09
N THR A 400 0.55 7.53 31.88
CA THR A 400 0.98 8.51 32.90
C THR A 400 -0.07 9.60 33.17
N ARG A 401 -1.00 9.86 32.24
CA ARG A 401 -2.07 10.87 32.43
C ARG A 401 -3.32 10.33 33.14
N VAL A 402 -3.40 9.02 33.37
CA VAL A 402 -4.55 8.35 34.01
C VAL A 402 -4.26 8.02 35.48
N LEU A 403 -2.98 8.08 35.90
CA LEU A 403 -2.52 8.03 37.29
C LEU A 403 -2.40 9.44 37.86
#